data_AF-A0A7C1FMC4-F1
#
_entry.id   AF-A0A7C1FMC4-F1
#
_cell.length_a   1.000
_cell.length_b   1.000
_cell.length_c   1.000
_cell.angle_alpha   90.00
_cell.angle_beta   90.00
_cell.angle_gamma   90.00
#
_symmetry.space_group_name_H-M   'P 1'
#
loop_
_entity.id
_entity.type
_entity.pdbx_description
1 polymer ?
#
loop_
_entity_poly.entity_id
_entity_poly.type
_entity_poly.pdbx_seq_one_letter_code
_entity_poly.pdbx_strand_id
1 'polypeptide(L)'
;MPSNQRPQPEEVEQLLRNAELRDELEPYLDESISRVNVQHLTLAAENEFLAAMLAWEHAPVLPIYRWFEPELRIPRPDTLSDADLHEILWDVINKLYQKRIVLDFTDHLSDRELYCLIYRDILPAREKKIDWPNNYLHWDCTGPSGDPDIWLRYYASEEERQEWAETYRQPLPPRCTPPYRRRLPREPGANWT
;
A
#
# COMPACT_ATOMS: atom_id res chain seq x y z
N MET A 1 0.42 45.81 -23.35
CA MET A 1 -0.95 45.58 -22.84
C MET A 1 -1.06 44.11 -22.49
N PRO A 2 -1.16 43.71 -21.21
CA PRO A 2 -1.43 42.32 -20.89
C PRO A 2 -2.86 42.00 -21.34
N SER A 3 -3.00 40.89 -22.05
CA SER A 3 -4.27 40.37 -22.56
C SER A 3 -5.25 40.16 -21.41
N ASN A 4 -6.31 40.95 -21.38
CA ASN A 4 -7.44 40.83 -20.45
C ASN A 4 -8.35 39.67 -20.89
N GLN A 5 -7.76 38.46 -20.97
CA GLN A 5 -8.48 37.25 -21.31
C GLN A 5 -9.23 36.82 -20.05
N ARG A 6 -10.56 36.95 -20.07
CA ARG A 6 -11.38 36.45 -18.97
C ARG A 6 -11.15 34.94 -18.85
N PRO A 7 -10.91 34.41 -17.64
CA PRO A 7 -10.73 32.98 -17.45
C PRO A 7 -11.96 32.24 -17.96
N GLN A 8 -11.74 31.07 -18.56
CA GLN A 8 -12.83 30.21 -19.01
C GLN A 8 -13.62 29.72 -17.78
N PRO A 9 -14.93 29.46 -17.88
CA PRO A 9 -15.73 29.01 -16.74
C PRO A 9 -15.13 27.80 -16.00
N GLU A 10 -14.57 26.84 -16.74
CA GLU A 10 -13.87 25.67 -16.19
C GLU A 10 -12.62 26.04 -15.37
N GLU A 11 -11.86 27.04 -15.81
CA GLU A 11 -10.70 27.55 -15.09
C GLU A 11 -11.11 28.22 -13.77
N VAL A 12 -12.24 28.94 -13.77
CA VAL A 12 -12.82 29.53 -12.55
C VAL A 12 -13.25 28.45 -11.57
N GLU A 13 -13.92 27.38 -12.04
CA GLU A 13 -14.31 26.24 -11.20
C GLU A 13 -13.08 25.55 -10.57
N GLN A 14 -12.02 25.34 -11.35
CA GLN A 14 -10.77 24.77 -10.85
C GLN A 14 -10.10 25.67 -9.80
N LEU A 15 -10.10 26.99 -10.00
CA LEU A 15 -9.58 27.95 -9.03
C LEU A 15 -10.38 27.96 -7.72
N LEU A 16 -11.71 27.92 -7.80
CA LEU A 16 -12.58 27.84 -6.63
C LEU A 16 -12.32 26.55 -5.86
N ARG A 17 -12.25 25.42 -6.57
CA ARG A 17 -11.95 24.13 -5.96
C ARG A 17 -10.57 24.11 -5.29
N ASN A 18 -9.58 24.76 -5.89
CA ASN A 18 -8.25 24.88 -5.31
C ASN A 18 -8.28 25.66 -3.99
N ALA A 19 -8.98 26.79 -3.96
CA ALA A 19 -9.10 27.61 -2.77
C ALA A 19 -9.77 26.83 -1.62
N GLU A 20 -10.89 26.14 -1.90
CA GLU A 20 -11.57 25.28 -0.93
C GLU A 20 -10.64 24.22 -0.32
N LEU A 21 -9.93 23.48 -1.18
CA LEU A 21 -9.01 22.42 -0.74
C LEU A 21 -7.88 22.97 0.13
N ARG A 22 -7.38 24.16 -0.19
CA ARG A 22 -6.32 24.83 0.58
C ARG A 22 -6.83 25.31 1.95
N ASP A 23 -8.03 25.86 2.01
CA ASP A 23 -8.67 26.27 3.26
C ASP A 23 -8.94 25.04 4.15
N GLU A 24 -9.42 23.93 3.59
CA GLU A 24 -9.63 22.68 4.33
C GLU A 24 -8.32 22.05 4.83
N LEU A 25 -7.23 22.22 4.07
CA LEU A 25 -5.91 21.72 4.46
C LEU A 25 -5.23 22.59 5.51
N GLU A 26 -5.58 23.88 5.63
CA GLU A 26 -4.93 24.86 6.52
C GLU A 26 -4.63 24.32 7.94
N PRO A 27 -5.56 23.61 8.63
CA PRO A 27 -5.29 23.07 9.98
C PRO A 27 -4.20 22.00 10.03
N TYR A 28 -3.90 21.36 8.90
CA TYR A 28 -2.96 20.25 8.75
C TYR A 28 -1.61 20.70 8.17
N LEU A 29 -1.51 21.93 7.66
CA LEU A 29 -0.30 22.46 7.06
C LEU A 29 0.75 22.83 8.13
N ASP A 30 1.81 22.01 8.23
CA ASP A 30 3.13 22.42 8.74
C ASP A 30 3.92 23.16 7.62
N GLU A 31 4.95 23.93 7.98
CA GLU A 31 5.89 24.60 7.05
C GLU A 31 6.38 23.70 5.88
N SER A 32 6.38 22.37 6.04
CA SER A 32 6.74 21.36 5.05
C SER A 32 5.83 21.29 3.82
N ILE A 33 4.53 21.62 3.92
CA ILE A 33 3.63 21.59 2.76
C ILE A 33 3.72 22.90 1.94
N SER A 34 4.11 24.01 2.59
CA SER A 34 4.47 25.25 1.89
C SER A 34 5.66 25.08 0.92
N ARG A 35 6.44 23.99 1.10
CA ARG A 35 7.56 23.60 0.23
C ARG A 35 7.18 22.70 -0.93
N VAL A 36 5.93 22.22 -1.02
CA VAL A 36 5.46 21.56 -2.25
C VAL A 36 5.42 22.64 -3.33
N ASN A 37 6.51 22.71 -4.10
CA ASN A 37 6.65 23.72 -5.13
C ASN A 37 5.81 23.31 -6.34
N VAL A 38 4.50 23.57 -6.26
CA VAL A 38 3.49 23.28 -7.31
C VAL A 38 3.67 24.10 -8.58
N GLN A 39 4.75 24.87 -8.71
CA GLN A 39 5.08 25.77 -9.83
C GLN A 39 5.07 25.10 -11.22
N HIS A 40 4.92 23.77 -11.31
CA HIS A 40 4.92 23.00 -12.55
C HIS A 40 3.65 22.14 -12.78
N LEU A 41 2.64 22.17 -11.90
CA LEU A 41 1.39 21.43 -12.10
C LEU A 41 0.33 22.26 -12.84
N THR A 42 -0.53 21.58 -13.59
CA THR A 42 -1.80 22.18 -14.03
C THR A 42 -2.73 22.32 -12.82
N LEU A 43 -3.67 23.27 -12.84
CA LEU A 43 -4.62 23.44 -11.73
C LEU A 43 -5.41 22.16 -11.42
N ALA A 44 -5.79 21.39 -12.44
CA ALA A 44 -6.50 20.14 -12.24
C ALA A 44 -5.63 19.11 -11.48
N ALA A 45 -4.36 18.95 -11.90
CA ALA A 45 -3.42 18.06 -11.23
C ALA A 45 -3.10 18.52 -9.80
N GLU A 46 -3.01 19.83 -9.57
CA GLU A 46 -2.88 20.40 -8.23
C GLU A 46 -4.10 20.07 -7.35
N ASN A 47 -5.31 20.24 -7.88
CA ASN A 47 -6.54 19.92 -7.15
C ASN A 47 -6.64 18.43 -6.81
N GLU A 48 -6.27 17.54 -7.73
CA GLU A 48 -6.19 16.10 -7.45
C GLU A 48 -5.18 15.78 -6.34
N PHE A 49 -4.02 16.42 -6.38
CA PHE A 49 -2.99 16.26 -5.35
C PHE A 49 -3.47 16.74 -3.97
N LEU A 50 -4.03 17.96 -3.89
CA LEU A 50 -4.56 18.51 -2.63
C LEU A 50 -5.71 17.67 -2.09
N ALA A 51 -6.60 17.17 -2.96
CA ALA A 51 -7.69 16.29 -2.56
C ALA A 51 -7.18 14.93 -2.05
N ALA A 52 -6.13 14.37 -2.66
CA ALA A 52 -5.49 13.15 -2.16
C ALA A 52 -4.82 13.36 -0.79
N MET A 53 -4.16 14.51 -0.59
CA MET A 53 -3.61 14.88 0.72
C MET A 53 -4.69 15.00 1.78
N LEU A 54 -5.78 15.70 1.47
CA LEU A 54 -6.88 15.88 2.42
C LEU A 54 -7.55 14.54 2.74
N ALA A 55 -7.73 13.67 1.74
CA ALA A 55 -8.22 12.31 1.93
C ALA A 55 -7.30 11.51 2.87
N TRP A 56 -5.98 11.66 2.75
CA TRP A 56 -5.02 11.06 3.67
C TRP A 56 -5.14 11.61 5.09
N GLU A 57 -5.27 12.93 5.26
CA GLU A 57 -5.39 13.55 6.58
C GLU A 57 -6.67 13.14 7.31
N HIS A 58 -7.79 13.08 6.59
CA HIS A 58 -9.07 12.64 7.16
C HIS A 58 -9.19 11.12 7.32
N ALA A 59 -8.31 10.33 6.69
CA ALA A 59 -8.40 8.88 6.72
C ALA A 59 -8.27 8.35 8.16
N PRO A 60 -9.25 7.56 8.65
CA PRO A 60 -9.18 7.02 9.99
C PRO A 60 -8.12 5.91 10.06
N VAL A 61 -7.40 5.86 11.18
CA VAL A 61 -6.51 4.73 11.50
C VAL A 61 -7.32 3.63 12.18
N LEU A 62 -7.51 2.52 11.48
CA LEU A 62 -8.35 1.41 11.90
C LEU A 62 -7.64 0.06 11.68
N PRO A 63 -7.93 -0.95 12.53
CA PRO A 63 -7.50 -2.31 12.22
C PRO A 63 -8.08 -2.77 10.88
N ILE A 64 -7.28 -3.43 10.05
CA ILE A 64 -7.68 -3.88 8.70
C ILE A 64 -8.96 -4.73 8.75
N TYR A 65 -9.15 -5.57 9.77
CA TYR A 65 -10.39 -6.36 9.88
C TYR A 65 -11.67 -5.50 9.96
N ARG A 66 -11.59 -4.22 10.37
CA ARG A 66 -12.72 -3.27 10.41
C ARG A 66 -12.97 -2.55 9.09
N TRP A 67 -12.17 -2.82 8.06
CA TRP A 67 -12.36 -2.20 6.75
C TRP A 67 -13.52 -2.85 5.97
N PHE A 68 -13.99 -4.00 6.45
CA PHE A 68 -15.03 -4.84 5.87
C PHE A 68 -16.37 -4.61 6.55
N GLU A 69 -17.46 -4.82 5.80
CA GLU A 69 -18.82 -4.78 6.31
C GLU A 69 -19.56 -6.06 5.87
N PRO A 70 -19.86 -7.00 6.79
CA PRO A 70 -19.47 -7.01 8.21
C PRO A 70 -17.95 -7.13 8.42
N GLU A 71 -17.47 -6.80 9.62
CA GLU A 71 -16.03 -6.91 9.96
C GLU A 71 -15.50 -8.32 9.62
N LEU A 72 -14.30 -8.38 9.03
CA LEU A 72 -13.71 -9.65 8.60
C LEU A 72 -13.25 -10.43 9.83
N ARG A 73 -13.84 -11.62 10.03
CA ARG A 73 -13.48 -12.57 11.08
C ARG A 73 -13.20 -13.91 10.43
N ILE A 74 -12.01 -14.44 10.65
CA ILE A 74 -11.55 -15.70 10.07
C ILE A 74 -11.29 -16.73 11.19
N PRO A 75 -11.49 -18.04 10.96
CA PRO A 75 -11.28 -19.06 11.99
C PRO A 75 -9.84 -19.12 12.49
N ARG A 76 -9.64 -19.66 13.69
CA ARG A 76 -8.29 -19.83 14.25
C ARG A 76 -7.51 -20.88 13.42
N PRO A 77 -6.22 -20.64 13.10
CA PRO A 77 -5.42 -21.57 12.29
C PRO A 77 -5.39 -23.01 12.83
N ASP A 78 -5.34 -23.17 14.16
CA ASP A 78 -5.25 -24.47 14.83
C ASP A 78 -6.55 -25.29 14.75
N THR A 79 -7.65 -24.68 14.31
CA THR A 79 -8.94 -25.35 14.17
C THR A 79 -9.22 -25.83 12.74
N LEU A 80 -8.34 -25.52 11.80
CA LEU A 80 -8.52 -25.80 10.38
C LEU A 80 -7.61 -26.93 9.91
N SER A 81 -8.17 -27.83 9.09
CA SER A 81 -7.37 -28.73 8.26
C SER A 81 -6.61 -27.94 7.19
N ASP A 82 -5.54 -28.50 6.63
CA ASP A 82 -4.78 -27.82 5.56
C ASP A 82 -5.65 -27.57 4.32
N ALA A 83 -6.59 -28.46 4.01
CA ALA A 83 -7.52 -28.30 2.88
C ALA A 83 -8.51 -27.16 3.11
N ASP A 84 -9.15 -27.10 4.29
CA ASP A 84 -10.08 -26.01 4.61
C ASP A 84 -9.35 -24.67 4.71
N LEU A 85 -8.13 -24.68 5.24
CA LEU A 85 -7.28 -23.50 5.36
C LEU A 85 -6.95 -22.93 3.98
N HIS A 86 -6.61 -23.76 3.01
CA HIS A 86 -6.32 -23.33 1.64
C HIS A 86 -7.49 -22.56 1.03
N GLU A 87 -8.70 -23.12 1.11
CA GLU A 87 -9.91 -22.49 0.54
C GLU A 87 -10.21 -21.15 1.22
N ILE A 88 -10.16 -21.10 2.56
CA ILE A 88 -10.40 -19.87 3.32
C ILE A 88 -9.32 -18.83 3.02
N LEU A 89 -8.05 -19.25 2.91
CA LEU A 89 -6.94 -18.35 2.59
C LEU A 89 -7.19 -17.60 1.27
N TRP A 90 -7.59 -18.31 0.20
CA TRP A 90 -7.87 -17.67 -1.08
C TRP A 90 -9.06 -16.73 -1.04
N ASP A 91 -10.14 -17.07 -0.33
CA ASP A 91 -11.26 -16.17 -0.10
C ASP A 91 -10.82 -14.88 0.63
N VAL A 92 -9.98 -15.02 1.66
CA VAL A 92 -9.45 -13.89 2.42
C VAL A 92 -8.53 -13.01 1.57
N ILE A 93 -7.65 -13.59 0.76
CA ILE A 93 -6.79 -12.84 -0.16
C ILE A 93 -7.63 -12.00 -1.14
N ASN A 94 -8.68 -12.60 -1.71
CA ASN A 94 -9.57 -11.89 -2.62
C ASN A 94 -10.32 -10.75 -1.92
N LYS A 95 -10.78 -10.96 -0.68
CA LYS A 95 -11.40 -9.92 0.15
C LYS A 95 -10.43 -8.78 0.44
N LEU A 96 -9.18 -9.08 0.83
CA LEU A 96 -8.13 -8.07 1.03
C LEU A 96 -7.93 -7.24 -0.24
N TYR A 97 -7.83 -7.90 -1.39
CA TYR A 97 -7.68 -7.21 -2.67
C TYR A 97 -8.87 -6.31 -3.04
N GLN A 98 -10.10 -6.71 -2.73
CA GLN A 98 -11.30 -5.85 -2.89
C GLN A 98 -11.22 -4.57 -2.04
N LYS A 99 -10.42 -4.56 -0.98
CA LYS A 99 -10.11 -3.38 -0.17
C LYS A 99 -8.81 -2.69 -0.58
N ARG A 100 -8.29 -3.01 -1.77
CA ARG A 100 -7.03 -2.51 -2.33
C ARG A 100 -5.82 -2.84 -1.45
N ILE A 101 -5.84 -3.99 -0.78
CA ILE A 101 -4.69 -4.50 0.00
C ILE A 101 -4.03 -5.60 -0.84
N VAL A 102 -2.76 -5.39 -1.20
CA VAL A 102 -1.95 -6.33 -1.99
C VAL A 102 -0.91 -6.96 -1.07
N LEU A 103 -0.74 -8.27 -1.20
CA LEU A 103 0.26 -9.02 -0.45
C LEU A 103 1.48 -9.27 -1.32
N ASP A 104 2.61 -8.66 -0.96
CA ASP A 104 3.87 -8.79 -1.67
C ASP A 104 4.74 -9.86 -1.03
N PHE A 105 5.61 -10.48 -1.85
CA PHE A 105 6.65 -11.40 -1.40
C PHE A 105 6.15 -12.59 -0.57
N THR A 106 5.10 -13.26 -1.02
CA THR A 106 4.44 -14.34 -0.27
C THR A 106 4.96 -15.76 -0.54
N ASP A 107 5.67 -15.98 -1.65
CA ASP A 107 6.02 -17.32 -2.17
C ASP A 107 6.93 -18.17 -1.25
N HIS A 108 7.59 -17.57 -0.26
CA HIS A 108 8.39 -18.29 0.74
C HIS A 108 7.55 -18.95 1.84
N LEU A 109 6.30 -18.52 2.02
CA LEU A 109 5.40 -18.98 3.08
C LEU A 109 4.51 -20.11 2.57
N SER A 110 4.33 -21.18 3.33
CA SER A 110 3.22 -22.13 3.08
C SER A 110 1.86 -21.44 3.26
N ASP A 111 0.78 -22.07 2.81
CA ASP A 111 -0.57 -21.54 3.03
C ASP A 111 -0.86 -21.32 4.51
N ARG A 112 -0.44 -22.26 5.38
CA ARG A 112 -0.60 -22.15 6.82
C ARG A 112 0.18 -20.97 7.40
N GLU A 113 1.42 -20.76 6.95
CA GLU A 113 2.24 -19.62 7.38
C GLU A 113 1.66 -18.28 6.91
N LEU A 114 1.23 -18.18 5.65
CA LEU A 114 0.59 -16.97 5.12
C LEU A 114 -0.75 -16.69 5.82
N TYR A 115 -1.55 -17.73 6.08
CA TYR A 115 -2.80 -17.59 6.81
C TYR A 115 -2.57 -17.10 8.24
N CYS A 116 -1.56 -17.64 8.93
CA CYS A 116 -1.15 -17.18 10.26
C CYS A 116 -0.68 -15.72 10.25
N LEU A 117 0.12 -15.33 9.25
CA LEU A 117 0.55 -13.94 9.04
C LEU A 117 -0.67 -13.01 8.88
N ILE A 118 -1.62 -13.38 8.02
CA ILE A 118 -2.86 -12.61 7.82
C ILE A 118 -3.65 -12.49 9.14
N TYR A 119 -3.85 -13.60 9.84
CA TYR A 119 -4.64 -13.66 11.07
C TYR A 119 -4.04 -12.83 12.20
N ARG A 120 -2.73 -12.97 12.44
CA ARG A 120 -2.04 -12.42 13.61
C ARG A 120 -1.57 -10.99 13.39
N ASP A 121 -1.07 -10.69 12.19
CA ASP A 121 -0.31 -9.47 11.93
C ASP A 121 -1.09 -8.53 11.01
N ILE A 122 -1.55 -8.99 9.85
CA ILE A 122 -2.20 -8.12 8.84
C ILE A 122 -3.56 -7.64 9.31
N LEU A 123 -4.49 -8.54 9.64
CA LEU A 123 -5.85 -8.15 10.01
C LEU A 123 -5.90 -7.22 11.23
N PRO A 124 -5.10 -7.44 12.30
CA PRO A 124 -5.07 -6.54 13.45
C PRO A 124 -4.28 -5.25 13.25
N ALA A 125 -3.45 -5.15 12.20
CA ALA A 125 -2.64 -3.96 11.91
C ALA A 125 -3.51 -2.71 11.74
N ARG A 126 -3.08 -1.63 12.39
CA ARG A 126 -3.79 -0.36 12.40
C ARG A 126 -3.25 0.53 11.30
N GLU A 127 -3.96 0.55 10.17
CA GLU A 127 -3.56 1.29 8.98
C GLU A 127 -4.52 2.45 8.69
N LYS A 128 -4.03 3.46 7.97
CA LYS A 128 -4.90 4.53 7.44
C LYS A 128 -5.80 3.95 6.33
N LYS A 129 -7.10 3.95 6.56
CA LYS A 129 -8.10 3.53 5.56
C LYS A 129 -8.38 4.67 4.60
N ILE A 130 -7.49 4.89 3.63
CA ILE A 130 -7.63 5.94 2.63
C ILE A 130 -8.61 5.50 1.55
N ASP A 131 -9.72 6.22 1.41
CA ASP A 131 -10.68 5.99 0.33
C ASP A 131 -10.38 6.92 -0.85
N TRP A 132 -9.27 6.66 -1.52
CA TRP A 132 -8.84 7.39 -2.72
C TRP A 132 -8.70 6.43 -3.90
N PRO A 133 -9.09 6.81 -5.13
CA PRO A 133 -8.85 6.00 -6.32
C PRO A 133 -7.37 5.66 -6.47
N ASN A 134 -7.07 4.43 -6.90
CA ASN A 134 -5.70 3.92 -7.13
C ASN A 134 -4.78 3.88 -5.90
N ASN A 135 -5.27 4.14 -4.68
CA ASN A 135 -4.46 3.94 -3.49
C ASN A 135 -4.50 2.45 -3.07
N TYR A 136 -3.40 1.74 -3.29
CA TYR A 136 -3.21 0.37 -2.82
C TYR A 136 -2.30 0.33 -1.58
N LEU A 137 -2.71 -0.44 -0.57
CA LEU A 137 -1.87 -0.79 0.56
C LEU A 137 -1.08 -2.04 0.21
N HIS A 138 0.24 -1.88 0.04
CA HIS A 138 1.16 -2.98 -0.18
C HIS A 138 1.67 -3.52 1.16
N TRP A 139 1.43 -4.79 1.42
CA TRP A 139 1.91 -5.47 2.61
C TRP A 139 3.10 -6.38 2.27
N ASP A 140 4.28 -5.99 2.72
CA ASP A 140 5.49 -6.81 2.60
C ASP A 140 5.42 -8.02 3.55
N CYS A 141 5.35 -9.23 2.97
CA CYS A 141 5.25 -10.46 3.74
C CYS A 141 6.61 -11.06 4.15
N THR A 142 7.74 -10.36 3.93
CA THR A 142 9.07 -10.81 4.39
C THR A 142 9.31 -10.58 5.89
N GLY A 143 8.38 -9.92 6.59
CA GLY A 143 8.38 -9.82 8.06
C GLY A 143 8.23 -8.39 8.59
N PRO A 144 8.16 -8.19 9.92
CA PRO A 144 7.79 -6.93 10.57
C PRO A 144 8.72 -5.72 10.33
N SER A 145 9.78 -5.88 9.53
CA SER A 145 10.71 -4.82 9.16
C SER A 145 11.42 -5.09 7.83
N GLY A 146 10.89 -6.00 7.00
CA GLY A 146 11.60 -6.52 5.83
C GLY A 146 12.83 -7.31 6.26
N ASP A 147 12.65 -8.55 6.76
CA ASP A 147 13.77 -9.39 7.19
C ASP A 147 14.76 -9.55 6.02
N PRO A 148 15.98 -8.98 6.13
CA PRO A 148 16.94 -9.04 5.03
C PRO A 148 17.31 -10.47 4.69
N ASP A 149 17.25 -11.44 5.64
CA ASP A 149 17.55 -12.83 5.32
C ASP A 149 16.53 -13.40 4.33
N ILE A 150 15.24 -13.16 4.56
CA ILE A 150 14.16 -13.62 3.67
C ILE A 150 14.27 -12.94 2.32
N TRP A 151 14.46 -11.60 2.31
CA TRP A 151 14.65 -10.84 1.07
C TRP A 151 15.84 -11.38 0.26
N LEU A 152 17.03 -11.43 0.86
CA LEU A 152 18.27 -11.85 0.21
C LEU A 152 18.23 -13.32 -0.23
N ARG A 153 17.54 -14.18 0.52
CA ARG A 153 17.41 -15.61 0.21
C ARG A 153 16.52 -15.86 -1.00
N TYR A 154 15.38 -15.16 -1.09
CA TYR A 154 14.28 -15.54 -1.99
C TYR A 154 13.98 -14.55 -3.11
N TYR A 155 14.17 -13.25 -2.89
CA TYR A 155 13.62 -12.19 -3.76
C TYR A 155 14.69 -11.26 -4.34
N ALA A 156 15.77 -11.01 -3.61
CA ALA A 156 16.82 -10.10 -4.05
C ALA A 156 17.49 -10.56 -5.35
N SER A 157 17.80 -9.60 -6.21
CA SER A 157 18.66 -9.80 -7.38
C SER A 157 20.10 -10.11 -6.94
N GLU A 158 20.94 -10.55 -7.89
CA GLU A 158 22.35 -10.78 -7.56
C GLU A 158 23.08 -9.46 -7.26
N GLU A 159 22.72 -8.40 -7.97
CA GLU A 159 23.23 -7.05 -7.78
C GLU A 159 22.86 -6.52 -6.38
N GLU A 160 21.59 -6.63 -5.98
CA GLU A 160 21.13 -6.21 -4.65
C GLU A 160 21.82 -7.00 -3.52
N ARG A 161 22.06 -8.29 -3.73
CA ARG A 161 22.82 -9.12 -2.78
C ARG A 161 24.27 -8.66 -2.65
N GLN A 162 24.93 -8.34 -3.75
CA GLN A 162 26.31 -7.84 -3.74
C GLN A 162 26.41 -6.49 -3.04
N GLU A 163 25.53 -5.55 -3.38
CA GLU A 163 25.47 -4.23 -2.75
C GLU A 163 25.26 -4.33 -1.23
N TRP A 164 24.34 -5.21 -0.81
CA TRP A 164 24.11 -5.46 0.62
C TRP A 164 25.37 -6.04 1.30
N ALA A 165 26.03 -7.02 0.68
CA ALA A 165 27.24 -7.62 1.23
C ALA A 165 28.39 -6.62 1.37
N GLU A 166 28.57 -5.74 0.38
CA GLU A 166 29.60 -4.70 0.40
C GLU A 166 29.31 -3.65 1.49
N THR A 167 28.05 -3.24 1.60
CA THR A 167 27.60 -2.21 2.55
C THR A 167 27.71 -2.70 3.99
N TYR A 168 27.18 -3.89 4.28
CA TYR A 168 27.05 -4.38 5.65
C TYR A 168 28.19 -5.33 6.07
N ARG A 169 29.02 -5.80 5.13
CA ARG A 169 30.15 -6.72 5.36
C ARG A 169 29.76 -7.98 6.14
N GLN A 170 28.56 -8.47 5.93
CA GLN A 170 28.00 -9.67 6.55
C GLN A 170 27.91 -10.82 5.54
N PRO A 171 27.94 -12.08 6.02
CA PRO A 171 27.77 -13.23 5.14
C PRO A 171 26.37 -13.23 4.51
N LEU A 172 26.30 -13.47 3.21
CA LEU A 172 25.02 -13.62 2.51
C LEU A 172 24.37 -14.97 2.83
N PRO A 173 23.04 -15.01 3.03
CA PRO A 173 22.33 -16.27 3.12
C PRO A 173 22.39 -17.05 1.79
N PRO A 174 22.28 -18.39 1.84
CA PRO A 174 22.24 -19.19 0.62
C PRO A 174 21.02 -18.80 -0.22
N ARG A 175 21.21 -18.60 -1.52
CA ARG A 175 20.12 -18.30 -2.44
C ARG A 175 19.21 -19.53 -2.58
N CYS A 176 17.90 -19.31 -2.46
CA CYS A 176 16.91 -20.37 -2.59
C CYS A 176 15.76 -19.90 -3.49
N THR A 177 15.18 -20.82 -4.27
CA THR A 177 13.92 -20.54 -4.96
C THR A 177 12.77 -20.59 -3.95
N PRO A 178 11.83 -19.64 -3.97
CA PRO A 178 10.64 -19.70 -3.12
C PRO A 178 9.87 -21.03 -3.33
N PRO A 179 9.56 -21.79 -2.26
CA PRO A 179 8.93 -23.10 -2.35
C PRO A 179 7.46 -23.09 -2.82
N TYR A 180 6.71 -22.02 -2.57
CA TYR A 180 5.24 -22.01 -2.72
C TYR A 180 4.77 -20.93 -3.70
N ARG A 181 5.13 -21.10 -4.98
CA ARG A 181 4.76 -20.14 -6.04
C ARG A 181 3.25 -19.98 -6.15
N ARG A 182 2.75 -18.76 -5.98
CA ARG A 182 1.32 -18.44 -6.15
C ARG A 182 1.10 -17.23 -7.05
N ARG A 183 -0.09 -17.17 -7.65
CA ARG A 183 -0.54 -16.04 -8.47
C ARG A 183 -1.60 -15.26 -7.71
N LEU A 184 -1.14 -14.34 -6.86
CA LEU A 184 -2.05 -13.45 -6.15
C LEU A 184 -2.53 -12.30 -7.06
N PRO A 185 -3.71 -11.72 -6.76
CA PRO A 185 -4.11 -10.45 -7.34
C PRO A 185 -3.05 -9.37 -7.10
N ARG A 186 -2.79 -8.54 -8.12
CA ARG A 186 -1.81 -7.44 -8.07
C ARG A 186 -2.48 -6.12 -8.40
N GLU A 187 -1.88 -5.03 -7.97
CA GLU A 187 -2.27 -3.70 -8.43
C GLU A 187 -2.23 -3.64 -9.98
N PRO A 188 -3.30 -3.15 -10.64
CA PRO A 188 -3.30 -2.98 -12.09
C PRO A 188 -2.20 -2.02 -12.55
N GLY A 189 -1.36 -2.46 -13.48
CA GLY A 189 -0.26 -1.64 -14.04
C GLY A 189 1.05 -1.68 -13.24
N ALA A 190 1.10 -2.39 -12.11
CA ALA A 190 2.33 -2.62 -11.38
C ALA A 190 3.25 -3.62 -12.12
N ASN A 191 4.34 -3.11 -12.72
CA ASN A 191 5.38 -3.92 -13.35
C ASN A 191 6.49 -4.25 -12.33
N TRP A 192 6.19 -5.12 -11.37
CA TRP A 192 7.22 -5.71 -10.52
C TRP A 192 7.53 -7.12 -11.03
N THR A 193 8.60 -7.21 -11.82
CA THR A 193 9.25 -8.46 -12.30
C THR A 193 10.61 -8.61 -11.65
#